data_AF-A0AAE7NWY9-F1
#
_entry.id   AF-A0AAE7NWY9-F1
#
_cell.length_a   1.000
_cell.length_b   1.000
_cell.length_c   1.000
_cell.angle_alpha   90.00
_cell.angle_beta   90.00
_cell.angle_gamma   90.00
#
_symmetry.space_group_name_H-M   'P 1'
#
loop_
_entity.id
_entity.type
_entity.pdbx_description
1 polymer ?
#
loop_
_entity_poly.entity_id
_entity_poly.type
_entity_poly.pdbx_seq_one_letter_code
_entity_poly.pdbx_strand_id
1 'polypeptide(L)' 'MARWKQSWSEQDLSRLKTLAGTKPITVIAKELGRTTGTVLAKAIEQKLPVIHRTEHPAQETS' A
#
# COMPACT_ATOMS: atom_id res chain seq x y z
N MET A 1 -25.74 -7.35 2.51
CA MET A 1 -24.51 -6.67 3.00
C MET A 1 -23.34 -7.08 2.12
N ALA A 2 -22.85 -6.25 1.21
CA ALA A 2 -21.60 -6.48 0.47
C ALA A 2 -21.06 -5.16 -0.14
N ARG A 3 -21.04 -4.09 0.65
CA ARG A 3 -20.24 -2.91 0.33
C ARG A 3 -18.83 -3.29 0.77
N TRP A 4 -17.88 -3.50 -0.16
CA TRP A 4 -16.40 -3.42 -0.03
C TRP A 4 -15.63 -4.20 -1.13
N LYS A 5 -16.20 -4.38 -2.33
CA LYS A 5 -15.33 -4.37 -3.52
C LYS A 5 -15.03 -2.92 -3.82
N GLN A 6 -14.03 -2.33 -3.15
CA GLN A 6 -13.35 -1.18 -3.76
C GLN A 6 -12.74 -1.71 -5.06
N SER A 7 -13.42 -1.47 -6.17
CA SER A 7 -12.94 -1.84 -7.49
C SER A 7 -11.60 -1.15 -7.69
N TRP A 8 -10.51 -1.92 -7.60
CA TRP A 8 -9.20 -1.45 -8.02
C TRP A 8 -9.26 -1.30 -9.52
N SER A 9 -9.24 -0.06 -9.99
CA SER A 9 -9.13 0.20 -11.42
C SER A 9 -7.74 -0.19 -11.91
N GLU A 10 -7.61 -0.48 -13.19
CA GLU A 10 -6.32 -0.79 -13.81
C GLU A 10 -5.29 0.33 -13.59
N GLN A 11 -5.74 1.58 -13.51
CA GLN A 11 -4.91 2.73 -13.16
C GLN A 11 -4.39 2.66 -11.72
N ASP A 12 -5.21 2.24 -10.75
CA ASP A 12 -4.77 2.04 -9.37
C ASP A 12 -3.75 0.91 -9.27
N LEU A 13 -3.98 -0.18 -10.01
CA LEU A 13 -3.04 -1.30 -10.07
C LEU A 13 -1.73 -0.91 -10.74
N SER A 14 -1.78 -0.11 -11.81
CA SER A 14 -0.59 0.41 -12.48
C SER A 14 0.21 1.30 -11.54
N ARG A 15 -0.44 2.27 -10.86
CA ARG A 15 0.21 3.09 -9.83
C ARG A 15 0.77 2.25 -8.69
N LEU A 16 0.01 1.28 -8.20
CA LEU A 16 0.47 0.36 -7.17
C LEU A 16 1.74 -0.36 -7.62
N LYS A 17 1.78 -0.89 -8.84
CA LYS A 17 2.95 -1.59 -9.41
C LYS A 17 4.15 -0.67 -9.58
N THR A 18 3.95 0.54 -10.09
CA THR A 18 5.03 1.52 -10.27
C THR A 18 5.61 1.99 -8.95
N LEU A 19 4.77 2.14 -7.92
CA LEU A 19 5.21 2.58 -6.60
C LEU A 19 5.74 1.43 -5.74
N ALA A 20 5.18 0.21 -5.92
CA ALA A 20 5.63 -1.00 -5.24
C ALA A 20 7.06 -1.34 -5.69
N GLY A 21 8.00 -1.23 -4.75
CA GLY A 21 9.43 -1.46 -4.99
C GLY A 21 10.25 -0.17 -5.02
N THR A 22 9.61 0.99 -5.16
CA THR A 22 10.27 2.30 -5.06
C THR A 22 9.95 2.99 -3.72
N LYS A 23 8.71 2.84 -3.23
CA LYS A 23 8.24 3.49 -2.00
C LYS A 23 7.71 2.47 -0.99
N PRO A 24 7.74 2.78 0.32
CA PRO A 24 7.14 1.93 1.34
C PRO A 24 5.61 1.98 1.28
N ILE A 25 4.98 0.89 1.70
CA ILE A 25 3.52 0.74 1.60
C ILE A 25 2.70 1.81 2.32
N THR A 26 3.27 2.38 3.39
CA THR A 26 2.73 3.53 4.13
C THR A 26 2.59 4.77 3.26
N VAL A 27 3.59 5.04 2.42
CA VAL A 27 3.57 6.16 1.48
C VAL A 27 2.62 5.86 0.33
N ILE A 28 2.66 4.66 -0.23
CA ILE A 28 1.76 4.24 -1.30
C ILE A 28 0.29 4.35 -0.86
N ALA A 29 -0.01 3.93 0.37
CA ALA A 29 -1.33 4.05 0.97
C ALA A 29 -1.79 5.51 1.08
N LYS A 30 -0.92 6.42 1.53
CA LYS A 30 -1.21 7.85 1.56
C LYS A 30 -1.47 8.41 0.15
N GLU A 31 -0.63 8.08 -0.82
CA GLU A 31 -0.74 8.54 -2.23
C GLU A 31 -2.02 8.06 -2.90
N LEU A 32 -2.42 6.80 -2.63
CA LEU A 32 -3.65 6.22 -3.16
C LEU A 32 -4.89 6.61 -2.33
N GLY A 33 -4.74 7.33 -1.21
CA GLY A 33 -5.84 7.63 -0.30
C GLY A 33 -6.48 6.37 0.30
N ARG A 34 -5.70 5.31 0.49
CA ARG A 34 -6.13 4.01 1.02
C ARG A 34 -5.42 3.69 2.33
N THR A 35 -5.93 2.68 3.02
CA THR A 35 -5.26 2.11 4.20
C THR A 35 -4.13 1.17 3.77
N THR A 36 -3.03 1.19 4.53
CA THR A 36 -1.87 0.29 4.33
C THR A 36 -2.28 -1.17 4.25
N GLY A 37 -3.21 -1.62 5.08
CA GLY A 37 -3.73 -2.99 5.04
C GLY A 37 -4.39 -3.36 3.70
N THR A 38 -5.13 -2.43 3.10
CA THR A 38 -5.77 -2.65 1.78
C THR A 38 -4.75 -2.72 0.66
N VAL A 39 -3.76 -1.82 0.70
CA VAL A 39 -2.65 -1.79 -0.26
C VAL A 39 -1.80 -3.05 -0.12
N LEU A 40 -1.57 -3.53 1.11
CA LEU A 40 -0.77 -4.73 1.41
C LEU A 40 -1.49 -5.98 0.91
N ALA A 41 -2.77 -6.15 1.27
CA ALA A 41 -3.57 -7.27 0.80
C ALA A 41 -3.59 -7.33 -0.74
N LYS A 42 -3.73 -6.17 -1.39
CA LYS A 42 -3.72 -6.10 -2.86
C LYS A 42 -2.35 -6.40 -3.46
N ALA A 43 -1.28 -5.89 -2.85
CA ALA A 43 0.07 -6.17 -3.31
C ALA A 43 0.43 -7.66 -3.18
N ILE A 44 0.01 -8.31 -2.09
CA ILE A 44 0.17 -9.76 -1.89
C ILE A 44 -0.62 -10.53 -2.96
N GLU A 45 -1.89 -10.17 -3.18
CA GLU A 45 -2.73 -10.78 -4.22
C GLU A 45 -2.11 -10.64 -5.61
N GLN A 46 -1.48 -9.50 -5.90
CA GLN A 46 -0.82 -9.20 -7.17
C GLN A 46 0.65 -9.66 -7.23
N LYS A 47 1.16 -10.29 -6.16
CA LYS A 47 2.57 -10.71 -6.00
C LYS A 47 3.58 -9.60 -6.29
N LEU A 48 3.31 -8.39 -5.80
CA LEU A 48 4.17 -7.23 -5.99
C LEU A 48 5.22 -7.10 -4.89
N PRO A 49 6.46 -6.68 -5.23
CA PRO A 49 7.51 -6.46 -4.24
C PRO A 49 7.24 -5.16 -3.48
N VAL A 50 6.38 -5.21 -2.46
CA VAL A 50 6.11 -4.06 -1.60
C VAL A 50 7.12 -3.95 -0.47
N ILE A 51 7.69 -2.75 -0.33
CA ILE A 51 8.61 -2.44 0.76
C ILE A 51 7.78 -2.24 2.03
N HIS A 52 7.79 -3.25 2.89
CA HIS A 52 7.25 -3.20 4.24
C HIS A 52 8.30 -2.64 5.21
N ARG A 53 8.92 -1.49 4.90
CA ARG A 53 9.83 -0.90 5.88
C ARG A 53 8.96 -0.40 7.03
N THR A 54 8.86 -1.21 8.09
CA THR A 54 8.44 -0.79 9.41
C THR A 54 9.54 0.09 9.95
N GLU A 55 9.64 1.31 9.42
CA GLU A 55 10.12 2.41 10.22
C GLU A 55 9.08 2.55 11.34
N HIS A 56 9.25 1.75 12.40
CA HIS A 56 9.02 2.23 13.75
C HIS A 56 9.57 3.66 13.73
N PRO A 57 8.75 4.71 13.91
CA PRO A 57 9.34 5.90 14.45
C PRO A 57 9.93 5.42 15.77
N ALA A 58 11.25 5.27 15.81
CA ALA A 58 11.97 5.37 17.05
C ALA A 58 11.44 6.67 17.65
N GLN A 59 10.54 6.52 18.62
CA GLN A 59 10.15 7.60 19.50
C GLN A 59 11.45 7.91 20.23
N GLU A 60 12.16 8.85 19.63
CA GLU A 60 13.34 9.49 20.16
C GLU A 60 13.01 9.90 21.59
N THR A 61 13.72 9.28 22.50
CA THR A 61 13.73 9.60 23.92
C THR A 61 14.10 11.06 24.10
N SER A 62 13.23 11.85 24.71
CA SER A 62 13.59 13.08 25.44
C SER A 62 12.48 13.41 26.43
#